data_AF-A0A973UV66-F1
#
_entry.id   AF-A0A973UV66-F1
#
_cell.length_a   1.000
_cell.length_b   1.000
_cell.length_c   1.000
_cell.angle_alpha   90.00
_cell.angle_beta   90.00
_cell.angle_gamma   90.00
#
_symmetry.space_group_name_H-M   'P 1'
#
loop_
_entity.id
_entity.type
_entity.pdbx_description
1 polymer ?
#
loop_
_entity_poly.entity_id
_entity_poly.type
_entity_poly.pdbx_seq_one_letter_code
_entity_poly.pdbx_strand_id
1 'polypeptide(L)'
;MWLMAERRSPLALVVLSLLAEEPMHAYGMQQKIKSRHKDEVVNVAQRNSVYQTIERLLRAGYVRVAQTTREAGRPERTVYEITPEGREVHAGWLRTMLAAPAREFPEFPAALAFLALLDPADARDQLDRRAALLRAKLDRLGAHLAQAQEMELPRLFAVETEYDETMTRAELRFVEDLAADLRSGRLTWSAEWLAEVAARFEGATA
;
A
#
# COMPACT_ATOMS: atom_id res chain seq x y z
N MET A 1 33.57 -0.26 -1.66
CA MET A 1 32.84 -0.66 -0.43
C MET A 1 31.40 -0.20 -0.58
N TRP A 2 30.53 -1.06 -1.11
CA TRP A 2 29.10 -0.75 -1.25
C TRP A 2 28.48 -0.79 0.15
N LEU A 3 28.39 0.37 0.81
CA LEU A 3 27.38 0.56 1.85
C LEU A 3 26.07 0.16 1.21
N MET A 4 25.48 -0.95 1.68
CA MET A 4 24.16 -1.41 1.25
C MET A 4 23.23 -0.21 1.40
N ALA A 5 22.87 0.43 0.28
CA ALA A 5 21.89 1.50 0.29
C ALA A 5 20.63 0.93 0.94
N GLU A 6 20.36 1.39 2.16
CA GLU A 6 19.28 0.88 2.99
C GLU A 6 17.97 0.90 2.20
N ARG A 7 17.21 -0.20 2.22
CA ARG A 7 16.08 -0.36 1.28
C ARG A 7 14.99 0.66 1.63
N ARG A 8 14.61 1.47 0.64
CA ARG A 8 13.40 2.31 0.72
C ARG A 8 12.18 1.42 0.99
N SER A 9 11.27 1.90 1.82
CA SER A 9 9.95 1.31 2.01
C SER A 9 8.92 2.42 2.23
N PRO A 10 7.62 2.17 1.92
CA PRO A 10 6.58 3.17 2.16
C PRO A 10 6.55 3.66 3.61
N LEU A 11 6.69 2.73 4.58
CA LEU A 11 6.72 3.08 6.00
C LEU A 11 7.94 3.93 6.39
N ALA A 12 9.11 3.64 5.81
CA ALA A 12 10.31 4.43 6.08
C ALA A 12 10.18 5.85 5.53
N LEU A 13 9.60 6.00 4.33
CA LEU A 13 9.30 7.30 3.75
C LEU A 13 8.35 8.09 4.65
N VAL A 14 7.28 7.46 5.15
CA VAL A 14 6.33 8.11 6.08
C VAL A 14 6.99 8.51 7.40
N VAL A 15 7.81 7.63 8.00
CA VAL A 15 8.53 7.96 9.25
C VAL A 15 9.46 9.16 9.04
N LEU A 16 10.23 9.17 7.95
CA LEU A 16 11.10 10.31 7.62
C LEU A 16 10.31 11.57 7.30
N SER A 17 9.17 11.48 6.61
CA SER A 17 8.27 12.62 6.35
C SER A 17 7.78 13.24 7.65
N LEU A 18 7.32 12.43 8.61
CA LEU A 18 6.84 12.92 9.90
C LEU A 18 7.96 13.57 10.71
N LEU A 19 9.14 12.94 10.74
CA LEU A 19 10.32 13.50 11.42
C LEU A 19 10.89 14.74 10.72
N ALA A 20 10.61 14.93 9.43
CA ALA A 20 10.95 16.15 8.70
C ALA A 20 10.06 17.34 9.11
N GLU A 21 8.83 17.09 9.56
CA GLU A 21 7.92 18.10 10.13
C GLU A 21 8.42 18.55 11.51
N GLU A 22 8.64 17.61 12.44
CA GLU A 22 9.11 17.90 13.80
C GLU A 22 9.70 16.66 14.51
N PRO A 23 10.59 16.84 15.49
CA PRO A 23 11.02 15.74 16.36
C PRO A 23 9.84 15.14 17.12
N MET A 24 9.71 13.80 17.13
CA MET A 24 8.58 13.15 17.81
C MET A 24 8.88 11.73 18.31
N HIS A 25 8.06 11.26 19.23
CA HIS A 25 8.09 9.89 19.74
C HIS A 25 7.45 8.90 18.75
N ALA A 26 7.88 7.64 18.79
CA ALA A 26 7.30 6.56 17.97
C ALA A 26 5.78 6.43 18.13
N TYR A 27 5.27 6.60 19.36
CA TYR A 27 3.82 6.61 19.61
C TYR A 27 3.11 7.78 18.92
N GLY A 28 3.72 8.98 18.93
CA GLY A 28 3.19 10.15 18.23
C GLY A 28 3.12 9.92 16.72
N MET A 29 4.15 9.28 16.15
CA MET A 29 4.13 8.87 14.74
C MET A 29 2.97 7.91 14.45
N GLN A 30 2.79 6.87 15.27
CA GLN A 30 1.67 5.93 15.10
C GLN A 30 0.30 6.62 15.15
N GLN A 31 0.12 7.58 16.06
CA GLN A 31 -1.12 8.36 16.14
C GLN A 31 -1.33 9.22 14.89
N LYS A 32 -0.29 9.94 14.42
CA LYS A 32 -0.39 10.79 13.22
C LYS A 32 -0.65 9.99 11.94
N ILE A 33 -0.04 8.81 11.81
CA ILE A 33 -0.30 7.94 10.64
C ILE A 33 -1.79 7.57 10.59
N LYS A 34 -2.34 7.10 11.72
CA LYS A 34 -3.76 6.72 11.80
C LYS A 34 -4.70 7.91 11.63
N SER A 35 -4.42 9.04 12.29
CA SER A 35 -5.30 10.21 12.25
C SER A 35 -5.33 10.89 10.89
N ARG A 36 -4.30 10.69 10.06
CA ARG A 36 -4.23 11.22 8.69
C ARG A 36 -4.62 10.19 7.64
N HIS A 37 -5.24 9.07 8.04
CA HIS A 37 -5.64 7.96 7.16
C HIS A 37 -4.49 7.40 6.29
N LYS A 38 -3.22 7.59 6.73
CA LYS A 38 -2.05 7.10 5.99
C LYS A 38 -1.88 5.58 6.10
N ASP A 39 -2.67 4.93 6.94
CA ASP A 39 -2.80 3.47 7.02
C ASP A 39 -3.46 2.85 5.77
N GLU A 40 -4.11 3.65 4.93
CA GLU A 40 -4.59 3.22 3.62
C GLU A 40 -3.47 3.15 2.56
N VAL A 41 -2.41 3.96 2.71
CA VAL A 41 -1.29 4.07 1.76
C VAL A 41 -0.03 3.33 2.21
N VAL A 42 0.05 3.00 3.51
CA VAL A 42 1.15 2.25 4.10
C VAL A 42 0.56 1.22 5.06
N ASN A 43 0.98 -0.04 4.91
CA ASN A 43 0.61 -1.07 5.86
C ASN A 43 1.25 -0.80 7.24
N VAL A 44 0.51 -0.14 8.12
CA VAL A 44 0.87 0.10 9.52
C VAL A 44 0.17 -0.91 10.45
N ALA A 45 -0.50 -1.92 9.88
CA ALA A 45 -1.30 -2.90 10.63
C ALA A 45 -0.45 -3.73 11.60
N GLN A 46 0.84 -3.93 11.31
CA GLN A 46 1.76 -4.54 12.26
C GLN A 46 2.25 -3.50 13.27
N ARG A 47 1.73 -3.55 14.51
CA ARG A 47 2.09 -2.63 15.63
C ARG A 47 3.59 -2.37 15.81
N ASN A 48 4.44 -3.37 15.53
CA ASN A 48 5.89 -3.28 15.73
C ASN A 48 6.65 -2.68 14.54
N SER A 49 5.99 -2.49 13.39
CA SER A 49 6.63 -2.07 12.14
C SER A 49 7.26 -0.67 12.25
N VAL A 50 6.62 0.26 12.95
CA VAL A 50 7.15 1.62 13.17
C VAL A 50 8.43 1.59 13.98
N TYR A 51 8.45 0.85 15.10
CA TYR A 51 9.63 0.72 15.95
C TYR A 51 10.81 0.08 15.21
N GLN A 52 10.57 -1.04 14.51
CA GLN A 52 11.59 -1.70 13.69
C GLN A 52 12.11 -0.80 12.57
N THR A 53 11.23 0.00 11.97
CA THR A 53 11.61 0.99 10.95
C THR A 53 12.50 2.07 11.54
N ILE A 54 12.14 2.62 12.70
CA ILE A 54 12.97 3.62 13.40
C ILE A 54 14.34 3.05 13.76
N GLU A 55 14.40 1.84 14.32
CA GLU A 55 15.68 1.18 14.64
C GLU A 55 16.59 1.02 13.42
N ARG A 56 16.00 0.66 12.27
CA ARG A 56 16.74 0.56 11.02
C ARG A 56 17.24 1.93 10.54
N LEU A 57 16.40 2.97 10.61
CA LEU A 57 16.79 4.33 10.26
C LEU A 57 17.86 4.91 11.20
N LEU A 58 17.84 4.55 12.49
CA LEU A 58 18.89 4.87 13.46
C LEU A 58 20.21 4.20 13.08
N ARG A 59 20.20 2.89 12.80
CA ARG A 59 21.41 2.14 12.37
C ARG A 59 22.00 2.71 11.08
N ALA A 60 21.15 3.21 10.18
CA ALA A 60 21.58 3.85 8.94
C ALA A 60 22.02 5.32 9.12
N GLY A 61 21.87 5.91 10.31
CA GLY A 61 22.24 7.30 10.57
C GLY A 61 21.28 8.36 9.97
N TYR A 62 20.11 7.95 9.49
CA TYR A 62 19.10 8.86 8.92
C TYR A 62 18.21 9.52 9.98
N VAL A 63 18.19 8.93 11.17
CA VAL A 63 17.47 9.43 12.35
C VAL A 63 18.44 9.36 13.52
N ARG A 64 18.28 10.25 14.50
CA ARG A 64 18.99 10.23 15.78
C ARG A 64 18.04 10.40 16.97
N VAL A 65 18.49 10.02 18.15
CA VAL A 65 17.81 10.35 19.40
C VAL A 65 18.06 11.84 19.68
N ALA A 66 16.99 12.62 19.81
CA ALA A 66 17.07 14.03 20.17
C ALA A 66 17.09 14.20 21.69
N GLN A 67 16.16 13.54 22.37
CA GLN A 67 16.05 13.56 23.82
C GLN A 67 15.36 12.29 24.31
N THR A 68 15.67 11.88 25.53
CA THR A 68 14.89 10.89 26.25
C THR A 68 14.15 11.56 27.39
N THR A 69 12.82 11.48 27.40
CA THR A 69 11.97 12.08 28.42
C THR A 69 11.46 11.01 29.37
N ARG A 70 11.52 11.28 30.68
CA ARG A 70 10.98 10.40 31.72
C ARG A 70 10.02 11.21 32.59
N GLU A 71 8.73 11.09 32.31
CA GLU A 71 7.68 11.62 33.19
C GLU A 71 7.49 10.68 34.38
N ALA A 72 7.35 11.24 35.60
CA ALA A 72 7.12 10.44 36.80
C ALA A 72 5.83 9.60 36.66
N GLY A 73 5.94 8.28 36.83
CA GLY A 73 4.82 7.35 36.68
C GLY A 73 4.50 6.91 35.25
N ARG A 74 5.29 7.31 34.23
CA ARG A 74 5.15 6.83 32.84
C ARG A 74 6.43 6.19 32.31
N PRO A 75 6.33 5.29 31.31
CA PRO A 75 7.50 4.75 30.62
C PRO A 75 8.35 5.87 30.03
N GLU A 76 9.66 5.65 30.01
CA GLU A 76 10.61 6.49 29.30
C GLU A 76 10.24 6.59 27.81
N ARG A 77 10.25 7.81 27.25
CA ARG A 77 9.91 8.07 25.85
C ARG A 77 11.08 8.69 25.12
N THR A 78 11.54 8.03 24.06
CA THR A 78 12.60 8.53 23.19
C THR A 78 12.01 9.43 22.10
N VAL A 79 12.45 10.68 22.03
CA VAL A 79 12.17 11.60 20.91
C VAL A 79 13.20 11.33 19.82
N TYR A 80 12.73 11.13 18.61
CA TYR A 80 13.56 10.95 17.42
C TYR A 80 13.54 12.21 16.57
N GLU A 81 14.63 12.44 15.84
CA GLU A 81 14.79 13.56 14.91
C GLU A 81 15.52 13.10 13.67
N ILE A 82 15.12 13.61 12.50
CA ILE A 82 15.78 13.32 11.22
C ILE A 82 17.15 14.03 11.14
N THR A 83 18.17 13.36 10.60
CA THR A 83 19.50 13.94 10.36
C THR A 83 19.55 14.68 9.02
N PRO A 84 20.57 15.51 8.75
CA PRO A 84 20.79 16.08 7.41
C PRO A 84 20.83 15.02 6.31
N GLU A 85 21.57 13.92 6.53
CA GLU A 85 21.65 12.79 5.61
C GLU A 85 20.29 12.11 5.45
N GLY A 86 19.51 12.00 6.53
CA GLY A 86 18.15 11.48 6.48
C GLY A 86 17.21 12.32 5.60
N ARG A 87 17.37 13.65 5.60
CA ARG A 87 16.58 14.55 4.72
C ARG A 87 16.93 14.37 3.25
N GLU A 88 18.21 14.20 2.93
CA GLU A 88 18.67 13.94 1.56
C GLU A 88 18.13 12.60 1.05
N VAL A 89 18.20 11.56 1.88
CA VAL A 89 17.70 10.23 1.57
C VAL A 89 16.18 10.22 1.43
N HIS A 90 15.46 10.91 2.31
CA HIS A 90 14.01 11.10 2.21
C HIS A 90 13.61 11.70 0.85
N ALA A 91 14.24 12.81 0.47
CA ALA A 91 13.97 13.46 -0.82
C ALA A 91 14.35 12.55 -2.01
N GLY A 92 15.47 11.84 -1.92
CA GLY A 92 15.90 10.87 -2.94
C GLY A 92 14.91 9.71 -3.11
N TRP A 93 14.43 9.15 -2.01
CA TRP A 93 13.42 8.09 -2.02
C TRP A 93 12.10 8.57 -2.60
N LEU A 94 11.62 9.75 -2.18
CA LEU A 94 10.39 10.34 -2.71
C LEU A 94 10.46 10.51 -4.24
N ARG A 95 11.54 11.12 -4.74
CA ARG A 95 11.77 11.27 -6.20
C ARG A 95 11.76 9.93 -6.91
N THR A 96 12.47 8.94 -6.38
CA THR A 96 12.58 7.63 -7.02
C THR A 96 11.25 6.86 -6.98
N MET A 97 10.43 7.02 -5.93
CA MET A 97 9.12 6.38 -5.81
C MET A 97 8.09 7.02 -6.74
N LEU A 98 8.17 8.33 -6.96
CA LEU A 98 7.33 9.03 -7.93
C LEU A 98 7.73 8.75 -9.39
N ALA A 99 9.04 8.66 -9.67
CA ALA A 99 9.54 8.58 -11.04
C ALA A 99 9.56 7.15 -11.61
N ALA A 100 9.75 6.14 -10.77
CA ALA A 100 9.99 4.77 -11.23
C ALA A 100 9.05 3.77 -10.53
N PRO A 101 8.18 3.06 -11.27
CA PRO A 101 7.36 2.00 -10.73
C PRO A 101 8.22 0.96 -9.99
N ALA A 102 7.76 0.55 -8.81
CA ALA A 102 8.36 -0.56 -8.10
C ALA A 102 7.82 -1.89 -8.63
N ARG A 103 8.59 -2.97 -8.45
CA ARG A 103 8.05 -4.31 -8.60
C ARG A 103 7.19 -4.63 -7.38
N GLU A 104 5.90 -4.42 -7.53
CA GLU A 104 4.90 -4.72 -6.51
C GLU A 104 4.35 -6.14 -6.71
N PHE A 105 3.87 -6.74 -5.63
CA PHE A 105 3.24 -8.05 -5.65
C PHE A 105 1.85 -7.96 -4.99
N PRO A 106 0.86 -7.32 -5.64
CA PRO A 106 -0.47 -7.20 -5.06
C PRO A 106 -1.18 -8.55 -5.03
N GLU A 107 -2.03 -8.79 -4.02
CA GLU A 107 -2.69 -10.10 -3.82
C GLU A 107 -3.65 -10.45 -4.95
N PHE A 108 -4.38 -9.47 -5.50
CA PHE A 108 -5.42 -9.74 -6.49
C PHE A 108 -4.88 -10.24 -7.84
N PRO A 109 -3.86 -9.62 -8.47
CA PRO A 109 -3.19 -10.19 -9.63
C PRO A 109 -2.62 -11.60 -9.37
N ALA A 110 -2.09 -11.86 -8.17
CA ALA A 110 -1.63 -13.20 -7.81
C ALA A 110 -2.79 -14.21 -7.77
N ALA A 111 -3.93 -13.85 -7.18
CA ALA A 111 -5.12 -14.69 -7.19
C ALA A 111 -5.65 -14.94 -8.61
N LEU A 112 -5.65 -13.92 -9.47
CA LEU A 112 -6.04 -14.06 -10.89
C LEU A 112 -5.14 -15.03 -11.65
N ALA A 113 -3.83 -15.06 -11.35
CA ALA A 113 -2.89 -16.00 -11.96
C ALA A 113 -3.23 -17.47 -11.66
N PHE A 114 -3.99 -17.72 -10.58
CA PHE A 114 -4.43 -19.04 -10.16
C PHE A 114 -5.97 -19.18 -10.14
N LEU A 115 -6.68 -18.31 -10.87
CA LEU A 115 -8.15 -18.26 -10.88
C LEU A 115 -8.78 -19.62 -11.23
N ALA A 116 -8.16 -20.35 -12.16
CA ALA A 116 -8.61 -21.66 -12.63
C ALA A 116 -8.53 -22.78 -11.59
N LEU A 117 -7.96 -22.53 -10.40
CA LEU A 117 -8.05 -23.45 -9.26
C LEU A 117 -9.45 -23.48 -8.64
N LEU A 118 -10.28 -22.47 -8.91
CA LEU A 118 -11.70 -22.45 -8.58
C LEU A 118 -12.52 -22.90 -9.79
N ASP A 119 -13.73 -23.40 -9.55
CA ASP A 119 -14.69 -23.54 -10.64
C ASP A 119 -15.21 -22.16 -11.10
N PRO A 120 -15.70 -22.01 -12.35
CA PRO A 120 -16.15 -20.73 -12.87
C PRO A 120 -17.25 -20.03 -12.05
N ALA A 121 -18.11 -20.79 -11.36
CA ALA A 121 -19.20 -20.23 -10.57
C ALA A 121 -18.67 -19.66 -9.25
N ASP A 122 -17.79 -20.37 -8.55
CA ASP A 122 -17.12 -19.86 -7.36
C ASP A 122 -16.26 -18.63 -7.69
N ALA A 123 -15.46 -18.69 -8.76
CA ALA A 123 -14.66 -17.55 -9.23
C ALA A 123 -15.53 -16.30 -9.44
N ARG A 124 -16.68 -16.44 -10.12
CA ARG A 124 -17.65 -15.35 -10.30
C ARG A 124 -18.17 -14.81 -8.97
N ASP A 125 -18.56 -15.69 -8.05
CA ASP A 125 -19.12 -15.28 -6.77
C ASP A 125 -18.09 -14.48 -5.92
N GLN A 126 -16.80 -14.84 -5.97
CA GLN A 126 -15.74 -14.04 -5.32
C GLN A 126 -15.52 -12.69 -6.01
N LEU A 127 -15.58 -12.63 -7.34
CA LEU A 127 -15.49 -11.38 -8.09
C LEU A 127 -16.67 -10.45 -7.79
N ASP A 128 -17.89 -10.97 -7.69
CA ASP A 128 -19.08 -10.19 -7.32
C ASP A 128 -18.94 -9.60 -5.90
N ARG A 129 -18.42 -10.37 -4.95
CA ARG A 129 -18.09 -9.87 -3.59
C ARG A 129 -17.04 -8.77 -3.63
N ARG A 130 -15.97 -8.96 -4.41
CA ARG A 130 -14.93 -7.96 -4.58
C ARG A 130 -15.49 -6.67 -5.18
N ALA A 131 -16.33 -6.75 -6.21
CA ALA A 131 -16.98 -5.60 -6.82
C ALA A 131 -17.82 -4.82 -5.79
N ALA A 132 -18.57 -5.50 -4.93
CA ALA A 132 -19.33 -4.83 -3.87
C ALA A 132 -18.43 -4.04 -2.89
N LEU A 133 -17.29 -4.62 -2.49
CA LEU A 133 -16.31 -3.94 -1.63
C LEU A 133 -15.65 -2.74 -2.32
N LEU A 134 -15.33 -2.85 -3.61
CA LEU A 134 -14.76 -1.77 -4.40
C LEU A 134 -15.75 -0.62 -4.59
N ARG A 135 -17.04 -0.89 -4.82
CA ARG A 135 -18.09 0.15 -4.88
C ARG A 135 -18.18 0.89 -3.55
N ALA A 136 -18.27 0.17 -2.43
CA ALA A 136 -18.28 0.78 -1.11
C ALA A 136 -17.01 1.61 -0.82
N LYS A 137 -15.86 1.22 -1.38
CA LYS A 137 -14.62 2.00 -1.29
C LYS A 137 -14.71 3.29 -2.11
N LEU A 138 -15.20 3.23 -3.35
CA LEU A 138 -15.42 4.41 -4.18
C LEU A 138 -16.37 5.41 -3.53
N ASP A 139 -17.43 4.95 -2.89
CA ASP A 139 -18.37 5.84 -2.17
C ASP A 139 -17.66 6.60 -1.05
N ARG A 140 -16.79 5.94 -0.27
CA ARG A 140 -15.99 6.59 0.77
C ARG A 140 -14.99 7.60 0.20
N LEU A 141 -14.26 7.23 -0.85
CA LEU A 141 -13.29 8.11 -1.50
C LEU A 141 -13.98 9.34 -2.11
N GLY A 142 -15.13 9.15 -2.75
CA GLY A 142 -15.96 10.22 -3.28
C GLY A 142 -16.43 11.19 -2.19
N ALA A 143 -16.86 10.67 -1.03
CA ALA A 143 -17.23 11.51 0.10
C ALA A 143 -16.04 12.32 0.65
N HIS A 144 -14.85 11.71 0.75
CA HIS A 144 -13.64 12.42 1.19
C HIS A 144 -13.23 13.55 0.22
N LEU A 145 -13.32 13.29 -1.10
CA LEU A 145 -13.04 14.29 -2.12
C LEU A 145 -14.05 15.44 -2.09
N ALA A 146 -15.34 15.14 -1.96
CA ALA A 146 -16.40 16.14 -1.81
C ALA A 146 -16.18 17.01 -0.57
N GLN A 147 -15.85 16.40 0.58
CA GLN A 147 -15.53 17.14 1.80
C GLN A 147 -14.31 18.06 1.62
N ALA A 148 -13.25 17.58 0.97
CA ALA A 148 -12.07 18.40 0.69
C ALA A 148 -12.40 19.61 -0.19
N GLN A 149 -13.32 19.44 -1.16
CA GLN A 149 -13.83 20.53 -2.01
C GLN A 149 -14.67 21.53 -1.20
N GLU A 150 -15.57 21.07 -0.35
CA GLU A 150 -16.38 21.91 0.54
C GLU A 150 -15.53 22.74 1.50
N MET A 151 -14.42 22.18 1.96
CA MET A 151 -13.42 22.86 2.80
C MET A 151 -12.43 23.73 2.01
N GLU A 152 -12.60 23.83 0.68
CA GLU A 152 -11.71 24.56 -0.24
C GLU A 152 -10.23 24.18 -0.07
N LEU A 153 -9.96 22.91 0.25
CA LEU A 153 -8.59 22.43 0.44
C LEU A 153 -7.84 22.46 -0.90
N PRO A 154 -6.60 22.98 -0.93
CA PRO A 154 -5.78 22.90 -2.13
C PRO A 154 -5.64 21.45 -2.61
N ARG A 155 -5.77 21.25 -3.93
CA ARG A 155 -5.70 19.92 -4.58
C ARG A 155 -4.53 19.08 -4.12
N LEU A 156 -3.38 19.70 -3.80
CA LEU A 156 -2.20 19.02 -3.28
C LEU A 156 -2.52 18.05 -2.12
N PHE A 157 -3.49 18.37 -1.27
CA PHE A 157 -3.90 17.56 -0.13
C PHE A 157 -4.89 16.44 -0.49
N ALA A 158 -5.37 16.38 -1.74
CA ALA A 158 -6.31 15.38 -2.25
C ALA A 158 -5.70 14.45 -3.32
N VAL A 159 -4.50 14.75 -3.84
CA VAL A 159 -3.87 14.00 -4.96
C VAL A 159 -3.79 12.49 -4.71
N GLU A 160 -3.49 12.07 -3.48
CA GLU A 160 -3.43 10.63 -3.16
C GLU A 160 -4.81 9.96 -3.20
N THR A 161 -5.86 10.65 -2.75
CA THR A 161 -7.24 10.19 -2.80
C THR A 161 -7.75 10.13 -4.25
N GLU A 162 -7.39 11.12 -5.08
CA GLU A 162 -7.67 11.11 -6.53
C GLU A 162 -7.05 9.87 -7.21
N TYR A 163 -5.80 9.55 -6.87
CA TYR A 163 -5.11 8.36 -7.39
C TYR A 163 -5.82 7.07 -6.94
N ASP A 164 -6.15 6.94 -5.66
CA ASP A 164 -6.82 5.74 -5.14
C ASP A 164 -8.21 5.54 -5.74
N GLU A 165 -8.97 6.63 -5.92
CA GLU A 165 -10.27 6.59 -6.61
C GLU A 165 -10.11 6.12 -8.06
N THR A 166 -9.14 6.67 -8.76
CA THR A 166 -8.85 6.32 -10.16
C THR A 166 -8.51 4.83 -10.30
N MET A 167 -7.63 4.32 -9.47
CA MET A 167 -7.21 2.92 -9.51
C MET A 167 -8.32 1.97 -9.05
N THR A 168 -9.05 2.32 -8.00
CA THR A 168 -10.21 1.54 -7.50
C THR A 168 -11.29 1.44 -8.57
N ARG A 169 -11.56 2.52 -9.32
CA ARG A 169 -12.53 2.54 -10.42
C ARG A 169 -12.08 1.68 -11.59
N ALA A 170 -10.78 1.71 -11.92
CA ALA A 170 -10.21 0.86 -12.96
C ALA A 170 -10.33 -0.62 -12.61
N GLU A 171 -10.05 -0.98 -11.35
CA GLU A 171 -10.17 -2.35 -10.88
C GLU A 171 -11.63 -2.82 -10.84
N LEU A 172 -12.56 -1.99 -10.34
CA LEU A 172 -13.98 -2.32 -10.31
C LEU A 172 -14.50 -2.68 -11.69
N ARG A 173 -14.19 -1.86 -12.71
CA ARG A 173 -14.58 -2.13 -14.10
C ARG A 173 -14.06 -3.49 -14.56
N PHE A 174 -12.78 -3.77 -14.34
CA PHE A 174 -12.18 -5.06 -14.72
C PHE A 174 -12.88 -6.24 -14.04
N VAL A 175 -13.16 -6.14 -12.75
CA VAL A 175 -13.82 -7.19 -11.96
C VAL A 175 -15.26 -7.43 -12.45
N GLU A 176 -16.02 -6.36 -12.71
CA GLU A 176 -17.39 -6.44 -13.22
C GLU A 176 -17.44 -7.07 -14.62
N ASP A 177 -16.54 -6.66 -15.51
CA ASP A 177 -16.43 -7.21 -16.87
C ASP A 177 -16.10 -8.71 -16.83
N LEU A 178 -15.11 -9.11 -16.03
CA LEU A 178 -14.71 -10.51 -15.88
C LEU A 178 -15.82 -11.36 -15.27
N ALA A 179 -16.54 -10.84 -14.25
CA ALA A 179 -17.69 -11.53 -13.67
C ALA A 179 -18.83 -11.66 -14.68
N ALA A 180 -19.04 -10.68 -15.56
CA ALA A 180 -20.03 -10.75 -16.64
C ALA A 180 -19.66 -11.78 -17.70
N ASP A 181 -18.37 -11.89 -18.05
CA ASP A 181 -17.86 -12.92 -18.96
C ASP A 181 -18.10 -14.33 -18.40
N LEU A 182 -17.83 -14.54 -17.11
CA LEU A 182 -18.12 -15.81 -16.42
C LEU A 182 -19.62 -16.11 -16.36
N ARG A 183 -20.44 -15.10 -16.03
CA ARG A 183 -21.90 -15.23 -15.93
C ARG A 183 -22.54 -15.59 -17.27
N SER A 184 -22.02 -15.05 -18.37
CA SER A 184 -22.51 -15.31 -19.72
C SER A 184 -21.90 -16.55 -20.38
N GLY A 185 -20.88 -17.15 -19.76
CA GLY A 185 -20.13 -18.27 -20.33
C GLY A 185 -19.17 -17.88 -21.45
N ARG A 186 -18.95 -16.57 -21.71
CA ARG A 186 -17.90 -16.10 -22.63
C ARG A 186 -16.50 -16.48 -22.14
N LEU A 187 -16.35 -16.56 -20.82
CA LEU A 187 -15.21 -17.18 -20.16
C LEU A 187 -15.71 -18.34 -19.33
N THR A 188 -15.14 -19.52 -19.51
CA THR A 188 -15.42 -20.72 -18.72
C THR A 188 -14.28 -21.72 -18.88
N TRP A 189 -14.22 -22.72 -18.01
CA TRP A 189 -13.27 -23.82 -18.09
C TRP A 189 -13.84 -25.07 -17.43
N SER A 190 -13.29 -26.23 -17.80
CA SER A 190 -13.48 -27.50 -17.10
C SER A 190 -12.11 -28.10 -16.75
N ALA A 191 -12.07 -29.02 -15.78
CA ALA A 191 -10.84 -29.72 -15.42
C ALA A 191 -10.22 -30.47 -16.62
N GLU A 192 -11.08 -31.06 -17.46
CA GLU A 192 -10.69 -31.76 -18.68
C GLU A 192 -10.04 -30.82 -19.70
N TRP A 193 -10.66 -29.65 -19.93
CA TRP A 193 -10.12 -28.65 -20.84
C TRP A 193 -8.79 -28.09 -20.34
N LEU A 194 -8.65 -27.84 -19.04
CA LEU A 194 -7.39 -27.38 -18.44
C LEU A 194 -6.27 -28.42 -18.60
N ALA A 195 -6.59 -29.71 -18.40
CA ALA A 195 -5.63 -30.80 -18.59
C ALA A 195 -5.19 -30.91 -20.07
N GLU A 196 -6.13 -30.75 -21.01
CA GLU A 196 -5.84 -30.73 -22.45
C GLU A 196 -4.91 -29.56 -22.81
N VAL A 197 -5.19 -28.36 -22.29
CA VAL A 197 -4.35 -27.18 -22.50
C VAL A 197 -2.96 -27.39 -21.92
N ALA A 198 -2.84 -27.92 -20.69
CA ALA A 198 -1.55 -28.20 -20.06
C ALA A 198 -0.70 -29.18 -20.88
N ALA A 199 -1.30 -30.29 -21.35
CA ALA A 199 -0.61 -31.29 -22.17
C ALA A 199 -0.05 -30.70 -23.49
N ARG A 200 -0.76 -29.74 -24.10
CA ARG A 200 -0.29 -29.04 -25.32
C ARG A 200 0.97 -28.20 -25.06
N PHE A 201 1.11 -27.60 -23.88
CA PHE A 201 2.29 -26.80 -23.52
C PHE A 201 3.48 -27.67 -23.12
N GLU A 202 3.25 -28.82 -22.49
CA GLU A 202 4.31 -29.79 -22.18
C GLU A 202 4.83 -30.48 -23.45
N GLY A 203 3.96 -30.79 -24.41
CA GLY A 203 4.36 -31.38 -25.70
C GLY A 203 5.04 -30.40 -26.67
N ALA A 204 4.90 -29.09 -26.48
CA ALA A 204 5.52 -28.05 -27.32
C ALA A 204 6.92 -27.63 -26.85
N THR A 205 7.37 -28.13 -25.69
CA THR A 205 8.69 -27.86 -25.12
C THR A 205 9.68 -29.04 -25.27
N ALA A 206 9.28 -30.09 -26.00
CA ALA A 206 10.12 -31.24 -26.39
C ALA A 206 10.47 -31.18 -27.88
#